data_AF-A0A2I7N3U3-F1
#
_entry.id   AF-A0A2I7N3U3-F1
#
_cell.length_a   1.000
_cell.length_b   1.000
_cell.length_c   1.000
_cell.angle_alpha   90.00
_cell.angle_beta   90.00
_cell.angle_gamma   90.00
#
_symmetry.space_group_name_H-M   'P 1'
#
loop_
_entity.id
_entity.type
_entity.pdbx_description
1 polymer ?
#
loop_
_entity_poly.entity_id
_entity_poly.type
_entity_poly.pdbx_seq_one_letter_code
_entity_poly.pdbx_strand_id
1 'polypeptide(L)'
;MANFSHEPFLNEYITNNFIQLLDLPMYSCLYDQSFKLVICTNQSAKSLGYEFWENAVGISYEDDSCHVLARAIFGSSYSDEHKDSINKYAAMILDFQKDVFLNKRAISFFDLLPYNNQFNSYLVTYVPIVNKAGEVVAIQSHAIESKFFGFQEHFYTLYDSGDTKNNFPDKIELTRREEEVMFLLANGLNQEQIAQTLQTSRSTIATIIATKLCVKFNIPGSNTGYLTKLAMERGYFQYIPSSLFKPFVVPMIKG
;
A
#
# COMPACT_ATOMS: atom_id res chain seq x y z
N MET A 1 28.24 -15.47 -9.78
CA MET A 1 28.05 -14.26 -10.63
C MET A 1 26.83 -14.51 -11.50
N ALA A 2 25.72 -13.83 -11.23
CA ALA A 2 24.53 -13.94 -12.06
C ALA A 2 24.83 -13.36 -13.45
N ASN A 3 24.55 -14.12 -14.51
CA ASN A 3 24.84 -13.76 -15.88
C ASN A 3 23.56 -13.12 -16.45
N PHE A 4 23.51 -11.80 -16.46
CA PHE A 4 22.36 -11.04 -16.90
C PHE A 4 22.42 -10.79 -18.42
N SER A 5 21.50 -11.37 -19.19
CA SER A 5 21.38 -11.12 -20.63
C SER A 5 20.62 -9.83 -20.91
N HIS A 6 21.07 -8.71 -20.35
CA HIS A 6 20.56 -7.38 -20.70
C HIS A 6 21.48 -6.71 -21.73
N GLU A 7 20.98 -5.66 -22.37
CA GLU A 7 21.81 -4.84 -23.24
C GLU A 7 23.09 -4.38 -22.49
N PRO A 8 24.25 -4.27 -23.18
CA PRO A 8 25.53 -3.94 -22.54
C PRO A 8 25.48 -2.70 -21.64
N PHE A 9 24.71 -1.69 -22.04
CA PHE A 9 24.52 -0.47 -21.26
C PHE A 9 23.82 -0.72 -19.91
N LEU A 10 22.77 -1.55 -19.89
CA LEU A 10 22.01 -1.81 -18.67
C LEU A 10 22.86 -2.60 -17.66
N ASN A 11 23.67 -3.54 -18.14
CA ASN A 11 24.62 -4.27 -17.32
C ASN A 11 25.68 -3.34 -16.70
N GLU A 12 26.21 -2.41 -17.48
CA GLU A 12 27.13 -1.37 -16.99
C GLU A 12 26.45 -0.48 -15.93
N TYR A 13 25.21 -0.05 -16.20
CA TYR A 13 24.44 0.77 -15.26
C TYR A 13 24.23 0.06 -13.92
N ILE A 14 23.80 -1.21 -13.96
CA ILE A 14 23.59 -2.04 -12.76
C ILE A 14 24.88 -2.15 -11.96
N THR A 15 25.98 -2.49 -12.63
CA THR A 15 27.28 -2.70 -12.00
C THR A 15 27.79 -1.43 -11.31
N ASN A 16 27.66 -0.29 -11.97
CA ASN A 16 28.23 0.98 -11.50
C ASN A 16 27.33 1.72 -10.51
N ASN A 17 26.00 1.53 -10.57
CA ASN A 17 25.06 2.38 -9.84
C ASN A 17 24.12 1.62 -8.90
N PHE A 18 23.74 0.38 -9.24
CA PHE A 18 22.67 -0.32 -8.52
C PHE A 18 23.18 -1.35 -7.51
N ILE A 19 24.24 -2.11 -7.82
CA ILE A 19 24.72 -3.21 -6.95
C ILE A 19 25.01 -2.73 -5.52
N GLN A 20 25.56 -1.53 -5.36
CA GLN A 20 25.85 -0.93 -4.06
C GLN A 20 24.60 -0.59 -3.21
N LEU A 21 23.41 -0.60 -3.82
CA LEU A 21 22.15 -0.31 -3.16
C LEU A 21 21.47 -1.55 -2.56
N LEU A 22 21.91 -2.76 -2.94
CA LEU A 22 21.20 -4.02 -2.67
C LEU A 22 20.80 -4.20 -1.20
N ASP A 23 21.73 -3.90 -0.28
CA ASP A 23 21.55 -4.08 1.15
C ASP A 23 21.26 -2.78 1.91
N LEU A 24 21.10 -1.65 1.20
CA LEU A 24 20.70 -0.40 1.84
C LEU A 24 19.22 -0.48 2.24
N PRO A 25 18.82 0.20 3.34
CA PRO A 25 17.43 0.23 3.80
C PRO A 25 16.58 1.19 2.97
N MET A 26 16.54 0.96 1.65
CA MET A 26 15.79 1.77 0.70
C MET A 26 15.02 0.87 -0.26
N TYR A 27 13.93 1.38 -0.80
CA TYR A 27 13.16 0.68 -1.82
C TYR A 27 13.57 1.19 -3.19
N SER A 28 14.16 0.32 -4.01
CA SER A 28 14.44 0.61 -5.40
C SER A 28 14.34 -0.65 -6.25
N CYS A 29 13.75 -0.50 -7.44
CA CYS A 29 13.59 -1.54 -8.45
C CYS A 29 14.06 -1.01 -9.80
N LEU A 30 14.56 -1.88 -10.67
CA LEU A 30 14.91 -1.56 -12.04
C LEU A 30 14.10 -2.45 -12.99
N TYR A 31 13.38 -1.84 -13.92
CA TYR A 31 12.55 -2.53 -14.91
C TYR A 31 13.11 -2.31 -16.32
N ASP A 32 13.12 -3.36 -17.14
CA ASP A 32 13.51 -3.26 -18.55
C ASP A 32 12.37 -2.77 -19.45
N GLN A 33 12.65 -2.62 -20.75
CA GLN A 33 11.67 -2.22 -21.78
C GLN A 33 10.52 -3.21 -21.99
N SER A 34 10.65 -4.44 -21.46
CA SER A 34 9.58 -5.44 -21.42
C SER A 34 8.80 -5.40 -20.10
N PHE A 35 8.97 -4.33 -19.30
CA PHE A 35 8.35 -4.12 -17.99
C PHE A 35 8.72 -5.17 -16.94
N LYS A 36 9.77 -5.95 -17.17
CA LYS A 36 10.22 -7.01 -16.26
C LYS A 36 11.20 -6.47 -15.24
N LEU A 37 11.06 -6.89 -13.99
CA LEU A 37 12.01 -6.57 -12.94
C LEU A 37 13.36 -7.22 -13.25
N VAL A 38 14.39 -6.39 -13.39
CA VAL A 38 15.76 -6.81 -13.66
C VAL A 38 16.52 -7.03 -12.36
N ILE A 39 16.38 -6.09 -11.43
CA ILE A 39 17.05 -6.10 -10.12
C ILE A 39 16.25 -5.21 -9.15
N CYS A 40 16.27 -5.55 -7.87
CA CYS A 40 15.75 -4.68 -6.83
C CYS A 40 16.63 -4.77 -5.58
N THR A 41 16.46 -3.84 -4.66
CA THR A 41 17.05 -3.95 -3.32
C THR A 41 16.41 -5.12 -2.55
N ASN A 42 17.12 -5.67 -1.58
CA ASN A 42 16.57 -6.72 -0.70
C ASN A 42 15.38 -6.20 0.12
N GLN A 43 15.32 -4.90 0.42
CA GLN A 43 14.17 -4.29 1.07
C GLN A 43 12.93 -4.28 0.15
N SER A 44 13.08 -3.96 -1.13
CA SER A 44 12.03 -4.10 -2.13
C SER A 44 11.58 -5.55 -2.29
N ALA A 45 12.51 -6.50 -2.37
CA ALA A 45 12.20 -7.93 -2.47
C ALA A 45 11.29 -8.39 -1.32
N LYS A 46 11.61 -8.00 -0.09
CA LYS A 46 10.80 -8.31 1.10
C LYS A 46 9.38 -7.74 1.02
N SER A 47 9.22 -6.51 0.51
CA SER A 47 7.88 -5.94 0.31
C SER A 47 7.04 -6.67 -0.73
N LEU A 48 7.70 -7.39 -1.65
CA LEU A 48 7.08 -8.24 -2.66
C LEU A 48 6.89 -9.68 -2.19
N GLY A 49 7.22 -10.00 -0.94
CA GLY A 49 7.08 -11.35 -0.37
C GLY A 49 8.27 -12.29 -0.62
N TYR A 50 9.42 -11.76 -1.07
CA TYR A 50 10.64 -12.54 -1.32
C TYR A 50 11.73 -12.24 -0.28
N GLU A 51 12.52 -13.25 0.09
CA GLU A 51 13.63 -13.06 1.04
C GLU A 51 14.81 -12.29 0.41
N PHE A 52 15.09 -12.57 -0.87
CA PHE A 52 16.20 -12.00 -1.64
C PHE A 52 15.73 -11.51 -3.00
N TRP A 53 16.41 -10.49 -3.53
CA TRP A 53 16.04 -9.83 -4.78
C TRP A 53 16.09 -10.75 -6.00
N GLU A 54 16.97 -11.75 -6.02
CA GLU A 54 17.12 -12.71 -7.11
C GLU A 54 15.80 -13.44 -7.42
N ASN A 55 15.00 -13.69 -6.38
CA ASN A 55 13.74 -14.43 -6.49
C ASN A 55 12.62 -13.57 -7.10
N ALA A 56 12.80 -12.25 -7.13
CA ALA A 56 11.86 -11.31 -7.70
C ALA A 56 12.13 -11.02 -9.19
N VAL A 57 13.27 -11.45 -9.74
CA VAL A 57 13.65 -11.15 -11.13
C VAL A 57 12.66 -11.75 -12.13
N GLY A 58 12.30 -10.96 -13.15
CA GLY A 58 11.43 -11.35 -14.25
C GLY A 58 9.94 -11.07 -14.02
N ILE A 59 9.54 -10.66 -12.81
CA ILE A 59 8.14 -10.30 -12.54
C ILE A 59 7.73 -9.05 -13.31
N SER A 60 6.48 -8.99 -13.75
CA SER A 60 5.90 -7.90 -14.53
C SER A 60 4.43 -7.68 -14.16
N TYR A 61 3.92 -6.49 -14.49
CA TYR A 61 2.50 -6.17 -14.40
C TYR A 61 1.72 -6.48 -15.70
N GLU A 62 2.41 -6.84 -16.80
CA GLU A 62 1.82 -7.01 -18.15
C GLU A 62 1.28 -8.42 -18.44
N ASP A 63 1.70 -9.45 -17.69
CA ASP A 63 1.40 -10.86 -17.99
C ASP A 63 0.84 -11.65 -16.79
N ASP A 64 0.73 -12.99 -16.92
CA ASP A 64 0.27 -13.88 -15.85
C ASP A 64 1.10 -13.77 -14.56
N SER A 65 2.33 -13.23 -14.62
CA SER A 65 3.12 -12.93 -13.43
C SER A 65 2.48 -11.85 -12.55
N CYS A 66 1.55 -11.03 -13.09
CA CYS A 66 0.71 -10.14 -12.30
C CYS A 66 -0.10 -10.89 -11.23
N HIS A 67 -0.56 -12.12 -11.52
CA HIS A 67 -1.26 -12.95 -10.55
C HIS A 67 -0.32 -13.56 -9.50
N VAL A 68 0.92 -13.87 -9.89
CA VAL A 68 1.97 -14.32 -8.96
C VAL A 68 2.35 -13.19 -8.01
N LEU A 69 2.56 -12.00 -8.57
CA LEU A 69 2.86 -10.75 -7.86
C LEU A 69 1.71 -10.36 -6.93
N ALA A 70 0.48 -10.45 -7.40
CA ALA A 70 -0.71 -10.18 -6.59
C ALA A 70 -0.83 -11.16 -5.43
N ARG A 71 -0.58 -12.45 -5.61
CA ARG A 71 -0.55 -13.41 -4.50
C ARG A 71 0.59 -13.15 -3.53
N ALA A 72 1.77 -12.78 -4.03
CA ALA A 72 2.93 -12.52 -3.20
C ALA A 72 2.77 -11.25 -2.36
N ILE A 73 2.21 -10.18 -2.94
CA ILE A 73 1.97 -8.88 -2.28
C ILE A 73 0.73 -8.90 -1.39
N PHE A 74 -0.39 -9.45 -1.88
CA PHE A 74 -1.68 -9.38 -1.19
C PHE A 74 -2.01 -10.62 -0.36
N GLY A 75 -1.25 -11.72 -0.49
CA GLY A 75 -1.45 -12.94 0.29
C GLY A 75 -2.89 -13.45 0.20
N SER A 76 -3.51 -13.68 1.36
CA SER A 76 -4.91 -14.12 1.47
C SER A 76 -5.94 -13.07 1.00
N SER A 77 -5.54 -11.81 0.83
CA SER A 77 -6.42 -10.75 0.33
C SER A 77 -6.60 -10.79 -1.19
N TYR A 78 -5.77 -11.56 -1.92
CA TYR A 78 -6.03 -11.90 -3.33
C TYR A 78 -7.13 -12.97 -3.43
N SER A 79 -8.37 -12.56 -3.15
CA SER A 79 -9.58 -13.37 -3.25
C SER A 79 -10.44 -12.94 -4.45
N ASP A 80 -11.45 -13.75 -4.80
CA ASP A 80 -12.42 -13.38 -5.85
C ASP A 80 -13.14 -12.04 -5.54
N GLU A 81 -13.26 -11.67 -4.27
CA GLU A 81 -13.87 -10.40 -3.84
C GLU A 81 -13.04 -9.17 -4.23
N HIS A 82 -11.70 -9.29 -4.26
CA HIS A 82 -10.79 -8.14 -4.47
C HIS A 82 -10.03 -8.16 -5.79
N LYS A 83 -10.12 -9.27 -6.54
CA LYS A 83 -9.37 -9.53 -7.76
C LYS A 83 -9.49 -8.39 -8.79
N ASP A 84 -10.70 -7.87 -9.03
CA ASP A 84 -10.92 -6.81 -10.00
C ASP A 84 -10.22 -5.50 -9.63
N SER A 85 -10.24 -5.14 -8.34
CA SER A 85 -9.59 -3.91 -7.86
C SER A 85 -8.07 -4.04 -7.90
N ILE A 86 -7.54 -5.23 -7.59
CA ILE A 86 -6.11 -5.54 -7.70
C ILE A 86 -5.65 -5.51 -9.16
N ASN A 87 -6.44 -6.07 -10.09
CA ASN A 87 -6.14 -6.03 -11.52
C ASN A 87 -6.14 -4.58 -12.05
N LYS A 88 -7.10 -3.76 -11.64
CA LYS A 88 -7.13 -2.33 -11.98
C LYS A 88 -5.90 -1.59 -11.44
N TYR A 89 -5.50 -1.89 -10.20
CA TYR A 89 -4.27 -1.37 -9.62
C TYR A 89 -3.04 -1.73 -10.47
N ALA A 90 -2.85 -3.01 -10.79
CA ALA A 90 -1.74 -3.48 -11.61
C ALA A 90 -1.72 -2.82 -12.99
N ALA A 91 -2.89 -2.66 -13.63
CA ALA A 91 -3.02 -1.97 -14.90
C ALA A 91 -2.57 -0.50 -14.81
N MET A 92 -2.94 0.23 -13.75
CA MET A 92 -2.47 1.61 -13.55
C MET A 92 -0.95 1.70 -13.39
N ILE A 93 -0.35 0.77 -12.63
CA ILE A 93 1.12 0.73 -12.48
C ILE A 93 1.79 0.52 -13.83
N LEU A 94 1.29 -0.43 -14.63
CA LEU A 94 1.79 -0.68 -15.98
C LEU A 94 1.63 0.55 -16.89
N ASP A 95 0.51 1.26 -16.80
CA ASP A 95 0.29 2.48 -17.56
C ASP A 95 1.29 3.59 -17.20
N PHE A 96 1.67 3.73 -15.92
CA PHE A 96 2.75 4.64 -15.53
C PHE A 96 4.10 4.21 -16.10
N GLN A 97 4.42 2.92 -16.10
CA GLN A 97 5.66 2.43 -16.71
C GLN A 97 5.68 2.73 -18.22
N LYS A 98 4.58 2.45 -18.92
CA LYS A 98 4.41 2.76 -20.35
C LYS A 98 4.60 4.25 -20.63
N ASP A 99 4.03 5.12 -19.80
CA ASP A 99 4.16 6.56 -19.93
C ASP A 99 5.60 7.06 -19.72
N VAL A 100 6.35 6.49 -18.77
CA VAL A 100 7.78 6.81 -18.58
C VAL A 100 8.61 6.45 -19.82
N PHE A 101 8.41 5.26 -20.39
CA PHE A 101 9.11 4.84 -21.60
C PHE A 101 8.73 5.69 -22.82
N LEU A 102 7.44 5.96 -23.01
CA LEU A 102 6.93 6.70 -24.16
C LEU A 102 7.33 8.18 -24.11
N ASN A 103 7.14 8.82 -22.97
CA ASN A 103 7.27 10.28 -22.83
C ASN A 103 8.57 10.72 -22.18
N LYS A 104 9.46 9.77 -21.84
CA LYS A 104 10.81 10.02 -21.27
C LYS A 104 10.79 10.94 -20.06
N ARG A 105 9.73 10.84 -19.25
CA ARG A 105 9.47 11.72 -18.09
C ARG A 105 9.46 10.91 -16.81
N ALA A 106 9.90 11.55 -15.72
CA ALA A 106 9.69 10.99 -14.40
C ALA A 106 8.22 11.12 -13.99
N ILE A 107 7.69 10.09 -13.34
CA ILE A 107 6.34 10.06 -12.77
C ILE A 107 6.47 9.84 -11.28
N SER A 108 5.62 10.48 -10.49
CA SER A 108 5.49 10.18 -9.06
C SER A 108 4.04 9.94 -8.70
N PHE A 109 3.81 8.99 -7.81
CA PHE A 109 2.48 8.59 -7.40
C PHE A 109 2.48 8.04 -5.98
N PHE A 110 1.34 8.12 -5.31
CA PHE A 110 1.13 7.44 -4.03
C PHE A 110 0.68 6.01 -4.29
N ASP A 111 1.49 5.06 -3.87
CA ASP A 111 1.17 3.65 -3.80
C ASP A 111 0.54 3.34 -2.44
N LEU A 112 -0.70 2.86 -2.46
CA LEU A 112 -1.56 2.71 -1.29
C LEU A 112 -2.06 1.27 -1.27
N LEU A 113 -1.21 0.39 -0.76
CA LEU A 113 -1.51 -1.03 -0.66
C LEU A 113 -1.55 -1.45 0.81
N PRO A 114 -2.50 -2.30 1.20
CA PRO A 114 -2.50 -2.91 2.51
C PRO A 114 -1.53 -4.10 2.53
N TYR A 115 -0.22 -3.82 2.54
CA TYR A 115 0.79 -4.86 2.70
C TYR A 115 0.57 -5.58 4.05
N ASN A 116 0.36 -6.90 4.02
CA ASN A 116 0.07 -7.70 5.23
C ASN A 116 -1.09 -7.16 6.10
N ASN A 117 -2.15 -6.62 5.48
CA ASN A 117 -3.32 -6.04 6.15
C ASN A 117 -3.03 -4.76 6.96
N GLN A 118 -1.88 -4.11 6.76
CA GLN A 118 -1.57 -2.79 7.33
C GLN A 118 -1.52 -1.74 6.22
N PHE A 119 -2.08 -0.56 6.48
CA PHE A 119 -2.08 0.52 5.50
C PHE A 119 -0.71 1.21 5.44
N ASN A 120 0.16 0.70 4.58
CA ASN A 120 1.41 1.39 4.27
C ASN A 120 1.22 2.18 2.99
N SER A 121 1.61 3.44 3.01
CA SER A 121 1.63 4.25 1.80
C SER A 121 3.06 4.59 1.42
N TYR A 122 3.33 4.57 0.12
CA TYR A 122 4.64 4.92 -0.39
C TYR A 122 4.49 6.02 -1.42
N LEU A 123 5.32 7.04 -1.35
CA LEU A 123 5.56 7.91 -2.49
C LEU A 123 6.54 7.20 -3.40
N VAL A 124 6.08 6.76 -4.56
CA VAL A 124 6.89 6.08 -5.57
C VAL A 124 7.23 7.06 -6.68
N THR A 125 8.50 7.08 -7.08
CA THR A 125 8.98 7.84 -8.24
C THR A 125 9.60 6.89 -9.24
N TYR A 126 9.13 6.94 -10.48
CA TYR A 126 9.76 6.29 -11.63
C TYR A 126 10.62 7.28 -12.39
N VAL A 127 11.88 6.91 -12.63
CA VAL A 127 12.87 7.71 -13.34
C VAL A 127 13.34 6.94 -14.58
N PRO A 128 13.26 7.54 -15.79
CA PRO A 128 13.76 6.90 -17.00
C PRO A 128 15.30 6.83 -16.96
N ILE A 129 15.86 5.67 -17.27
CA ILE A 129 17.29 5.49 -17.53
C ILE A 129 17.51 5.59 -19.03
N VAL A 130 18.32 6.56 -19.44
CA VAL A 130 18.49 6.95 -20.84
C VAL A 130 19.90 6.58 -21.32
N ASN A 131 19.99 5.88 -22.45
CA ASN A 131 21.26 5.53 -23.07
C ASN A 131 21.88 6.74 -23.80
N LYS A 132 23.10 6.56 -24.34
CA LYS A 132 23.80 7.62 -25.10
C LYS A 132 23.07 8.07 -26.38
N ALA A 133 22.18 7.24 -26.93
CA ALA A 133 21.36 7.58 -28.09
C ALA A 133 20.08 8.37 -27.70
N GLY A 134 19.83 8.59 -26.41
CA GLY A 134 18.64 9.28 -25.93
C GLY A 134 17.41 8.37 -25.79
N GLU A 135 17.57 7.05 -25.87
CA GLU A 135 16.50 6.07 -25.72
C GLU A 135 16.35 5.65 -24.26
N VAL A 136 15.11 5.49 -23.80
CA VAL A 136 14.83 4.98 -22.46
C VAL A 136 14.99 3.45 -22.50
N VAL A 137 15.98 2.93 -21.80
CA VAL A 137 16.34 1.50 -21.81
C VAL A 137 15.91 0.78 -20.54
N ALA A 138 15.59 1.54 -19.49
CA ALA A 138 15.04 1.00 -18.25
C ALA A 138 14.28 2.09 -17.48
N ILE A 139 13.53 1.67 -16.47
CA ILE A 139 12.96 2.53 -15.43
C ILE A 139 13.59 2.15 -14.11
N GLN A 140 14.13 3.12 -13.38
CA GLN A 140 14.45 2.94 -11.97
C GLN A 140 13.35 3.53 -11.11
N SER A 141 12.81 2.74 -10.19
CA SER A 141 11.88 3.21 -9.17
C SER A 141 12.61 3.50 -7.87
N HIS A 142 12.08 4.48 -7.14
CA HIS A 142 12.39 4.72 -5.74
C HIS A 142 11.07 4.83 -4.98
N ALA A 143 10.99 4.20 -3.82
CA ALA A 143 9.84 4.35 -2.94
C ALA A 143 10.28 4.82 -1.57
N ILE A 144 9.56 5.80 -1.04
CA ILE A 144 9.74 6.32 0.31
C ILE A 144 8.42 6.14 1.03
N GLU A 145 8.48 5.52 2.21
CA GLU A 145 7.30 5.41 3.06
C GLU A 145 6.77 6.82 3.36
N SER A 146 5.50 7.01 3.07
CA SER A 146 4.77 8.24 3.34
C SER A 146 3.61 7.91 4.26
N LYS A 147 3.17 8.87 5.06
CA LYS A 147 1.92 8.75 5.83
C LYS A 147 0.84 9.54 5.08
N PHE A 148 0.30 8.95 4.01
CA PHE A 148 -0.74 9.58 3.18
C PHE A 148 -2.08 9.68 3.93
N PHE A 149 -2.39 8.69 4.77
CA PHE A 149 -3.45 8.75 5.77
C PHE A 149 -2.81 8.71 7.16
N GLY A 150 -3.21 9.63 8.04
CA GLY A 150 -2.54 9.80 9.32
C GLY A 150 -2.46 11.24 9.84
N PHE A 151 -3.15 12.21 9.22
CA PHE A 151 -3.31 13.52 9.86
C PHE A 151 -3.77 13.37 11.32
N GLN A 152 -4.70 12.45 11.58
CA GLN A 152 -5.15 12.13 12.93
C GLN A 152 -4.07 11.48 13.81
N GLU A 153 -3.19 10.62 13.26
CA GLU A 153 -2.04 10.07 14.00
C GLU A 153 -1.05 11.18 14.38
N HIS A 154 -0.77 12.12 13.47
CA HIS A 154 0.06 13.29 13.74
C HIS A 154 -0.56 14.18 14.83
N PHE A 155 -1.87 14.42 14.82
CA PHE A 155 -2.52 15.15 15.91
C PHE A 155 -2.53 14.35 17.22
N TYR A 156 -2.77 13.03 17.19
CA TYR A 156 -2.76 12.20 18.40
C TYR A 156 -1.37 12.12 19.04
N THR A 157 -0.31 11.91 18.26
CA THR A 157 1.08 11.90 18.75
C THR A 157 1.53 13.28 19.25
N LEU A 158 0.96 14.38 18.75
CA LEU A 158 1.19 15.73 19.28
C LEU A 158 0.44 16.01 20.60
N TYR A 159 -0.68 15.31 20.85
CA TYR A 159 -1.46 15.46 22.10
C TYR A 159 -1.07 14.45 23.19
N ASP A 160 -0.45 13.33 22.83
CA ASP A 160 -0.06 12.29 23.77
C ASP A 160 1.46 12.05 23.69
N SER A 161 2.20 12.65 24.62
CA SER A 161 3.66 12.51 24.78
C SER A 161 4.07 11.15 25.37
N GLY A 162 3.34 10.09 25.02
CA GLY A 162 3.58 8.71 25.42
C GLY A 162 3.85 7.83 24.21
N ASP A 163 4.85 6.96 24.33
CA ASP A 163 5.21 5.88 23.41
C ASP A 163 3.96 5.23 22.78
N THR A 164 3.55 5.67 21.58
CA THR A 164 2.53 4.99 20.78
C THR A 164 3.17 3.73 20.21
N LYS A 165 3.38 2.75 21.08
CA LYS A 165 3.68 1.38 20.67
C LYS A 165 2.56 0.92 19.75
N ASN A 166 2.92 0.11 18.76
CA ASN A 166 2.01 -0.62 17.87
C ASN A 166 0.99 -1.42 18.69
N ASN A 167 -0.04 -0.75 19.19
CA ASN A 167 -1.09 -1.35 19.97
C ASN A 167 -2.04 -1.95 18.95
N PHE A 168 -1.80 -3.23 18.67
CA PHE A 168 -2.75 -4.06 17.95
C PHE A 168 -4.14 -3.91 18.60
N PRO A 169 -5.22 -3.90 17.81
CA PRO A 169 -6.55 -4.00 18.36
C PRO A 169 -6.62 -5.17 19.33
N ASP A 170 -7.19 -4.97 20.52
CA ASP A 170 -7.37 -6.04 21.52
C ASP A 170 -7.97 -7.30 20.87
N LYS A 171 -7.73 -8.47 21.48
CA LYS A 171 -8.33 -9.79 21.10
C LYS A 171 -9.87 -9.85 21.17
N ILE A 172 -10.57 -8.72 21.25
CA ILE A 172 -12.02 -8.66 21.22
C ILE A 172 -12.47 -9.05 19.81
N GLU A 173 -13.13 -10.20 19.71
CA GLU A 173 -13.68 -10.67 18.44
C GLU A 173 -14.78 -9.72 17.97
N LEU A 174 -14.52 -9.05 16.86
CA LEU A 174 -15.48 -8.21 16.15
C LEU A 174 -15.98 -8.96 14.92
N THR A 175 -17.25 -8.75 14.58
CA THR A 175 -17.77 -9.18 13.28
C THR A 175 -17.23 -8.25 12.18
N ARG A 176 -17.21 -8.72 10.93
CA ARG A 176 -16.83 -7.92 9.75
C ARG A 176 -17.46 -6.51 9.75
N ARG A 177 -18.76 -6.40 10.06
CA ARG A 177 -19.49 -5.12 10.08
C ARG A 177 -19.11 -4.24 11.28
N GLU A 178 -18.74 -4.84 12.41
CA GLU A 178 -18.26 -4.12 13.58
C GLU A 178 -16.84 -3.57 13.36
N GLU A 179 -15.97 -4.33 12.70
CA GLU A 179 -14.63 -3.90 12.30
C GLU A 179 -14.69 -2.71 11.31
N GLU A 180 -15.55 -2.80 10.30
CA GLU A 180 -15.86 -1.70 9.37
C GLU A 180 -16.23 -0.41 10.12
N VAL A 181 -17.13 -0.50 11.10
CA VAL A 181 -17.57 0.67 11.87
C VAL A 181 -16.44 1.21 12.76
N MET A 182 -15.66 0.34 13.41
CA MET A 182 -14.52 0.75 14.25
C MET A 182 -13.44 1.46 13.42
N PHE A 183 -13.09 0.92 12.25
CA PHE A 183 -12.11 1.52 11.33
C PHE A 183 -12.57 2.91 10.87
N LEU A 184 -13.83 3.06 10.44
CA LEU A 184 -14.33 4.34 9.92
C LEU A 184 -14.49 5.38 11.04
N LEU A 185 -14.93 4.98 12.24
CA LEU A 185 -14.95 5.86 13.43
C LEU A 185 -13.54 6.34 13.78
N ALA A 186 -12.55 5.43 13.79
CA ALA A 186 -11.17 5.75 14.11
C ALA A 186 -10.52 6.69 13.07
N ASN A 187 -11.04 6.71 11.84
CA ASN A 187 -10.66 7.64 10.78
C ASN A 187 -11.51 8.93 10.74
N GLY A 188 -12.32 9.17 11.78
CA GLY A 188 -13.05 10.43 11.97
C GLY A 188 -14.40 10.56 11.26
N LEU A 189 -14.93 9.48 10.68
CA LEU A 189 -16.25 9.53 10.05
C LEU A 189 -17.35 9.49 11.12
N ASN A 190 -18.41 10.27 10.91
CA ASN A 190 -19.60 10.23 11.76
C ASN A 190 -20.60 9.16 11.29
N GLN A 191 -21.62 8.87 12.10
CA GLN A 191 -22.59 7.78 11.83
C GLN A 191 -23.31 7.91 10.47
N GLU A 192 -23.56 9.14 10.01
CA GLU A 192 -24.21 9.39 8.72
C GLU A 192 -23.27 9.04 7.56
N GLN A 193 -22.02 9.49 7.64
CA GLN A 193 -20.98 9.18 6.65
C GLN A 193 -20.69 7.68 6.60
N ILE A 194 -20.60 7.02 7.76
CA ILE A 194 -20.42 5.56 7.85
C ILE A 194 -21.59 4.84 7.19
N ALA A 195 -22.83 5.27 7.45
CA ALA A 195 -24.00 4.66 6.84
C ALA A 195 -23.96 4.74 5.30
N GLN A 196 -23.54 5.89 4.77
CA GLN A 196 -23.36 6.08 3.32
C GLN A 196 -22.25 5.19 2.76
N THR A 197 -21.07 5.16 3.41
CA THR A 197 -19.93 4.32 2.99
C THR A 197 -20.29 2.84 2.96
N LEU A 198 -21.04 2.38 3.96
CA LEU A 198 -21.42 0.97 4.13
C LEU A 198 -22.78 0.61 3.47
N GLN A 199 -23.36 1.56 2.72
CA GLN A 199 -24.64 1.44 2.02
C GLN A 199 -25.77 0.89 2.93
N THR A 200 -25.91 1.49 4.11
CA THR A 200 -26.90 1.12 5.13
C THR A 200 -27.56 2.38 5.71
N SER A 201 -28.44 2.22 6.71
CA SER A 201 -29.08 3.34 7.39
C SER A 201 -28.27 3.83 8.60
N ARG A 202 -28.36 5.13 8.90
CA ARG A 202 -27.81 5.71 10.13
C ARG A 202 -28.34 4.98 11.38
N SER A 203 -29.61 4.57 11.39
CA SER A 203 -30.19 3.81 12.51
C SER A 203 -29.52 2.45 12.72
N THR A 204 -29.11 1.79 11.63
CA THR A 204 -28.35 0.53 11.70
C THR A 204 -26.99 0.76 12.33
N ILE A 205 -26.27 1.81 11.93
CA ILE A 205 -24.98 2.18 12.51
C ILE A 205 -25.12 2.53 14.00
N ALA A 206 -26.11 3.34 14.36
CA ALA A 206 -26.38 3.68 15.76
C ALA A 206 -26.68 2.43 16.61
N THR A 207 -27.39 1.46 16.05
CA THR A 207 -27.69 0.19 16.71
C THR A 207 -26.44 -0.66 16.90
N ILE A 208 -25.59 -0.77 15.88
CA ILE A 208 -24.30 -1.48 15.98
C ILE A 208 -23.44 -0.85 17.08
N ILE A 209 -23.33 0.48 17.11
CA ILE A 209 -22.57 1.21 18.13
C ILE A 209 -23.13 0.91 19.52
N ALA A 210 -24.42 1.17 19.74
CA ALA A 210 -25.03 1.09 21.07
C ALA A 210 -25.10 -0.33 21.63
N THR A 211 -25.50 -1.29 20.78
CA THR A 211 -25.90 -2.63 21.25
C THR A 211 -24.82 -3.69 21.06
N LYS A 212 -23.80 -3.40 20.24
CA LYS A 212 -22.71 -4.34 19.96
C LYS A 212 -21.37 -3.78 20.42
N LEU A 213 -20.90 -2.70 19.79
CA LEU A 213 -19.56 -2.18 20.06
C LEU A 213 -19.42 -1.65 21.49
N CYS A 214 -20.29 -0.73 21.93
CA CYS A 214 -20.25 -0.21 23.30
C CYS A 214 -20.35 -1.33 24.34
N VAL A 215 -21.19 -2.35 24.11
CA VAL A 215 -21.30 -3.52 24.98
C VAL A 215 -19.99 -4.31 25.03
N LYS A 216 -19.39 -4.63 23.87
CA LYS A 216 -18.12 -5.38 23.79
C LYS A 216 -16.95 -4.66 24.46
N PHE A 217 -16.95 -3.33 24.42
CA PHE A 217 -15.92 -2.50 25.05
C PHE A 217 -16.28 -2.01 26.45
N ASN A 218 -17.37 -2.52 27.06
CA ASN A 218 -17.86 -2.11 28.39
C ASN A 218 -18.06 -0.58 28.53
N ILE A 219 -18.50 0.08 27.46
CA ILE A 219 -18.82 1.51 27.42
C ILE A 219 -20.29 1.69 27.84
N PRO A 220 -20.58 2.44 28.92
CA PRO A 220 -21.95 2.69 29.35
C PRO A 220 -22.73 3.51 28.31
N GLY A 221 -23.86 2.98 27.87
CA GLY A 221 -24.75 3.64 26.91
C GLY A 221 -24.15 3.79 25.50
N SER A 222 -24.83 4.55 24.64
CA SER A 222 -24.39 4.79 23.26
C SER A 222 -23.44 6.00 23.20
N ASN A 223 -22.25 5.86 23.79
CA ASN A 223 -21.23 6.93 23.78
C ASN A 223 -20.29 6.77 22.58
N THR A 224 -20.74 7.27 21.42
CA THR A 224 -19.94 7.24 20.18
C THR A 224 -18.63 8.00 20.31
N GLY A 225 -18.61 9.15 21.01
CA GLY A 225 -17.39 9.95 21.16
C GLY A 225 -16.30 9.19 21.92
N TYR A 226 -16.68 8.51 23.01
CA TYR A 226 -15.74 7.67 23.76
C TYR A 226 -15.30 6.45 22.95
N LEU A 227 -16.22 5.80 22.22
CA LEU A 227 -15.88 4.69 21.34
C LEU A 227 -14.90 5.10 20.22
N THR A 228 -15.08 6.28 19.61
CA THR A 228 -14.15 6.83 18.62
C THR A 228 -12.77 7.02 19.22
N LYS A 229 -12.66 7.66 20.39
CA LYS A 229 -11.39 7.86 21.08
C LYS A 229 -10.70 6.52 21.38
N LEU A 230 -11.46 5.55 21.88
CA LEU A 230 -10.97 4.19 22.14
C LEU A 230 -10.48 3.50 20.86
N ALA A 231 -11.22 3.63 19.75
CA ALA A 231 -10.84 3.05 18.47
C ALA A 231 -9.49 3.62 17.97
N MET A 232 -9.27 4.92 18.17
CA MET A 232 -8.02 5.59 17.84
C MET A 232 -6.86 5.14 18.73
N GLU A 233 -7.06 5.14 20.06
CA GLU A 233 -6.06 4.69 21.04
C GLU A 233 -5.62 3.23 20.83
N ARG A 234 -6.51 2.41 20.28
CA ARG A 234 -6.27 0.98 19.98
C ARG A 234 -5.85 0.71 18.53
N GLY A 235 -5.48 1.74 17.77
CA GLY A 235 -4.90 1.57 16.45
C GLY A 235 -5.87 1.10 15.35
N TYR A 236 -7.19 1.10 15.57
CA TYR A 236 -8.17 0.67 14.55
C TYR A 236 -8.12 1.50 13.27
N PHE A 237 -7.54 2.70 13.30
CA PHE A 237 -7.33 3.52 12.11
C PHE A 237 -6.31 2.92 11.12
N GLN A 238 -5.44 2.01 11.58
CA GLN A 238 -4.34 1.44 10.80
C GLN A 238 -4.70 0.12 10.09
N TYR A 239 -5.77 -0.55 10.54
CA TYR A 239 -6.18 -1.85 10.02
C TYR A 239 -7.42 -1.72 9.14
N ILE A 240 -7.27 -1.95 7.83
CA ILE A 240 -8.39 -1.93 6.89
C ILE A 240 -9.14 -3.26 6.97
N PRO A 241 -10.43 -3.26 7.35
CA PRO A 241 -11.27 -4.44 7.24
C PRO A 241 -11.31 -4.89 5.77
N SER A 242 -11.17 -6.20 5.54
CA SER A 242 -11.06 -6.76 4.18
C SER A 242 -12.17 -6.28 3.24
N SER A 243 -13.36 -6.05 3.76
CA SER A 243 -14.52 -5.53 3.04
C SER A 243 -14.45 -4.09 2.55
N LEU A 244 -13.56 -3.28 3.12
CA LEU A 244 -13.31 -1.89 2.73
C LEU A 244 -12.07 -1.75 1.85
N PHE A 245 -11.49 -2.88 1.47
CA PHE A 245 -10.33 -2.97 0.59
C PHE A 245 -10.64 -2.39 -0.79
N LYS A 246 -9.98 -1.27 -1.11
CA LYS A 246 -9.93 -0.71 -2.45
C LYS A 246 -8.52 -0.18 -2.74
N PRO A 247 -7.66 -0.95 -3.41
CA PRO A 247 -6.39 -0.46 -3.91
C PRO A 247 -6.63 0.70 -4.87
N PHE A 248 -5.90 1.80 -4.71
CA PHE A 248 -5.90 2.90 -5.66
C PHE A 248 -4.53 3.57 -5.71
N VAL A 249 -4.19 4.17 -6.84
CA VAL A 249 -2.98 4.96 -7.01
C VAL A 249 -3.39 6.39 -7.34
N VAL A 250 -2.72 7.35 -6.72
CA VAL A 250 -2.94 8.78 -7.01
C VAL A 250 -1.71 9.32 -7.74
N PRO A 251 -1.78 9.61 -9.06
CA PRO A 251 -0.69 10.26 -9.77
C PRO A 251 -0.51 11.68 -9.26
N MET A 252 0.74 12.11 -9.06
CA MET A 252 1.04 13.52 -8.82
C MET A 252 1.09 14.23 -10.16
N ILE A 253 0.06 15.02 -10.47
CA ILE A 253 0.05 15.87 -11.66
C ILE A 253 1.04 17.02 -11.43
N LYS A 254 2.06 17.13 -12.27
CA LYS A 254 2.81 18.39 -12.41
C LYS A 254 1.97 19.34 -13.27
N GLY A 255 1.58 20.48 -12.70
CA GLY A 255 1.03 21.61 -13.44
C GLY A 255 2.07 22.28 -14.33
#